data_AF-A0A2E5VGF3-F1
#
_entry.id   AF-A0A2E5VGF3-F1
#
_cell.length_a   1.000
_cell.length_b   1.000
_cell.length_c   1.000
_cell.angle_alpha   90.00
_cell.angle_beta   90.00
_cell.angle_gamma   90.00
#
_symmetry.space_group_name_H-M   'P 1'
#
loop_
_entity.id
_entity.type
_entity.pdbx_description
1 polymer ?
#
loop_
_entity_poly.entity_id
_entity_poly.type
_entity_poly.pdbx_seq_one_letter_code
_entity_poly.pdbx_strand_id
1 'polypeptide(L)'
;MATFDPYHHWLGIPPEEQPPNHYRLLGIKPFETSIYAIRNAADQRMAFLKSMQTGEHVQFSQDLLNQVAQAKLCLLDLNKRLPYDARLRQQQAETQPPIQTSPLAPPGSVPSPPVQAPPPSPSAPLVQEGRQPYPTTPSEPVLTDNSSRAQSTFIKPTRTTRFRRYKFQLISGHRNRFRVISTGFSLGISLTLLLGVVLLFNSNRGFDLPGEANPNRAAMPSSDFRHPKTKPTSSPQVNAPKPNRTKPTTIIGAADPTTDEIRKTLVPEIFLTPQQRFELARHLAAARTALADRQLSVADSQLQRAMELAASSEFEPMADRLHTLQHYVQQFWLAVENGIQNLGEGDELMLASGEPVAVVVATSEEITIHDKAKNKTYKKKELPGNLVLAIAKHWLDEDNLNNKLVEGAFMAVDPHFNREEAVGIWRDVAENGANVPDDVSDNVSDLLDCLADSYDDLMK
;
A
#
# COMPACT_ATOMS: atom_id res chain seq x y z
N MET A 1 20.42 -18.19 -35.36
CA MET A 1 18.96 -18.01 -35.25
C MET A 1 18.71 -16.76 -34.42
N ALA A 2 17.59 -16.06 -34.59
CA ALA A 2 17.25 -14.96 -33.69
C ALA A 2 16.87 -15.54 -32.32
N THR A 3 17.35 -14.91 -31.24
CA THR A 3 16.94 -15.26 -29.87
C THR A 3 15.46 -14.90 -29.69
N PHE A 4 14.68 -15.77 -29.04
CA PHE A 4 13.29 -15.46 -28.74
C PHE A 4 13.19 -14.29 -27.76
N ASP A 5 12.54 -13.21 -28.19
CA ASP A 5 12.28 -12.01 -27.38
C ASP A 5 10.85 -12.07 -26.80
N PRO A 6 10.68 -12.35 -25.50
CA PRO A 6 9.35 -12.45 -24.90
C PRO A 6 8.66 -11.09 -24.71
N TYR A 7 9.40 -9.97 -24.66
CA TYR A 7 8.81 -8.64 -24.56
C TYR A 7 8.16 -8.24 -25.89
N HIS A 8 8.84 -8.48 -27.01
CA HIS A 8 8.26 -8.24 -28.32
C HIS A 8 7.15 -9.25 -28.64
N HIS A 9 7.43 -10.56 -28.55
CA HIS A 9 6.49 -11.60 -29.02
C HIS A 9 5.24 -11.78 -28.15
N TRP A 10 5.26 -11.45 -26.86
CA TRP A 10 4.08 -11.61 -25.99
C TRP A 10 3.51 -10.30 -25.46
N LEU A 11 4.34 -9.27 -25.26
CA LEU A 11 3.89 -8.00 -24.66
C LEU A 11 3.71 -6.87 -25.67
N GLY A 12 4.15 -7.04 -26.92
CA GLY A 12 4.09 -6.01 -27.95
C GLY A 12 4.99 -4.81 -27.62
N ILE A 13 6.14 -5.08 -27.01
CA ILE A 13 7.15 -4.09 -26.61
C ILE A 13 8.37 -4.29 -27.54
N PRO A 14 8.53 -3.46 -28.58
CA PRO A 14 9.58 -3.67 -29.57
C PRO A 14 10.96 -3.31 -29.01
N PRO A 15 12.07 -3.77 -29.61
CA PRO A 15 13.42 -3.66 -29.03
C PRO A 15 13.87 -2.22 -28.71
N GLU A 16 13.35 -1.22 -29.41
CA GLU A 16 13.65 0.21 -29.18
C GLU A 16 13.02 0.74 -27.88
N GLU A 17 12.05 0.04 -27.31
CA GLU A 17 11.38 0.36 -26.04
C GLU A 17 11.87 -0.52 -24.87
N GLN A 18 12.93 -1.31 -25.07
CA GLN A 18 13.48 -2.22 -24.06
C GLN A 18 14.74 -1.65 -23.37
N PRO A 19 14.94 -1.90 -22.06
CA PRO A 19 14.06 -2.65 -21.15
C PRO A 19 12.80 -1.85 -20.77
N PRO A 20 11.63 -2.50 -20.71
CA PRO A 20 10.38 -1.79 -20.45
C PRO A 20 10.27 -1.26 -19.02
N ASN A 21 9.73 -0.05 -18.92
CA ASN A 21 9.29 0.51 -17.65
C ASN A 21 8.00 -0.19 -17.17
N HIS A 22 7.70 -0.17 -15.86
CA HIS A 22 6.56 -0.86 -15.24
C HIS A 22 5.19 -0.54 -15.90
N TYR A 23 4.91 0.70 -16.29
CA TYR A 23 3.66 1.03 -16.99
C TYR A 23 3.57 0.35 -18.36
N ARG A 24 4.68 0.33 -19.10
CA ARG A 24 4.76 -0.33 -20.42
C ARG A 24 4.69 -1.85 -20.30
N LEU A 25 5.27 -2.43 -19.26
CA LEU A 25 5.21 -3.86 -18.93
C LEU A 25 3.78 -4.32 -18.60
N LEU A 26 3.01 -3.52 -17.83
CA LEU A 26 1.59 -3.78 -17.62
C LEU A 26 0.76 -3.52 -18.88
N GLY A 27 1.16 -2.54 -19.70
CA GLY A 27 0.49 -2.13 -20.94
C GLY A 27 -0.54 -1.02 -20.74
N ILE A 28 -0.30 -0.12 -19.77
CA ILE A 28 -1.17 1.02 -19.41
C ILE A 28 -0.47 2.34 -19.71
N LYS A 29 -1.23 3.46 -19.63
CA LYS A 29 -0.63 4.79 -19.81
C LYS A 29 0.48 5.04 -18.78
N PRO A 30 1.63 5.61 -19.16
CA PRO A 30 2.62 6.08 -18.20
C PRO A 30 1.97 7.04 -17.21
N PHE A 31 2.30 6.89 -15.92
CA PHE A 31 1.73 7.70 -14.84
C PHE A 31 0.20 7.56 -14.70
N GLU A 32 -0.32 6.35 -14.93
CA GLU A 32 -1.66 5.99 -14.45
C GLU A 32 -1.74 6.19 -12.93
N THR A 33 -2.83 6.82 -12.48
CA THR A 33 -3.12 7.09 -11.06
C THR A 33 -4.17 6.14 -10.51
N SER A 34 -5.12 5.70 -11.34
CA SER A 34 -6.22 4.81 -10.93
C SER A 34 -5.71 3.45 -10.46
N ILE A 35 -5.76 3.22 -9.15
CA ILE A 35 -5.41 1.95 -8.49
C ILE A 35 -6.20 0.78 -9.12
N TYR A 36 -7.47 0.98 -9.48
CA TYR A 36 -8.28 -0.02 -10.16
C TYR A 36 -7.77 -0.36 -11.56
N ALA A 37 -7.40 0.65 -12.37
CA ALA A 37 -6.86 0.43 -13.71
C ALA A 37 -5.51 -0.31 -13.67
N ILE A 38 -4.63 0.06 -12.74
CA ILE A 38 -3.33 -0.58 -12.51
C ILE A 38 -3.53 -2.04 -12.07
N ARG A 39 -4.45 -2.30 -11.13
CA ARG A 39 -4.74 -3.64 -10.63
C ARG A 39 -5.27 -4.54 -11.74
N ASN A 40 -6.31 -4.09 -12.44
CA ASN A 40 -6.95 -4.84 -13.52
C ASN A 40 -5.95 -5.16 -14.65
N ALA A 41 -5.16 -4.18 -15.10
CA ALA A 41 -4.14 -4.43 -16.12
C ALA A 41 -3.04 -5.40 -15.65
N ALA A 42 -2.59 -5.31 -14.40
CA ALA A 42 -1.63 -6.26 -13.85
C ALA A 42 -2.22 -7.68 -13.77
N ASP A 43 -3.46 -7.84 -13.33
CA ASP A 43 -4.09 -9.15 -13.20
C ASP A 43 -4.40 -9.79 -14.55
N GLN A 44 -4.82 -9.01 -15.56
CA GLN A 44 -4.89 -9.46 -16.95
C GLN A 44 -3.52 -9.91 -17.48
N ARG A 45 -2.47 -9.12 -17.25
CA ARG A 45 -1.10 -9.41 -17.69
C ARG A 45 -0.55 -10.68 -17.03
N MET A 46 -0.82 -10.88 -15.74
CA MET A 46 -0.44 -12.11 -15.02
C MET A 46 -1.25 -13.33 -15.48
N ALA A 47 -2.55 -13.18 -15.75
CA ALA A 47 -3.38 -14.28 -16.25
C ALA A 47 -2.91 -14.76 -17.62
N PHE A 48 -2.62 -13.84 -18.54
CA PHE A 48 -2.07 -14.15 -19.85
C PHE A 48 -0.72 -14.87 -19.75
N LEU A 49 0.24 -14.32 -18.99
CA LEU A 49 1.56 -14.96 -18.85
C LEU A 49 1.47 -16.34 -18.18
N LYS A 50 0.55 -16.55 -17.23
CA LYS A 50 0.27 -17.88 -16.65
C LYS A 50 -0.17 -18.91 -17.69
N SER A 51 -0.97 -18.52 -18.69
CA SER A 51 -1.30 -19.45 -19.79
C SER A 51 -0.09 -19.82 -20.67
N MET A 52 0.98 -19.03 -20.63
CA MET A 52 2.26 -19.29 -21.30
C MET A 52 3.26 -20.07 -20.42
N GLN A 53 2.88 -20.56 -19.24
CA GLN A 53 3.72 -21.42 -18.38
C GLN A 53 3.77 -22.89 -18.86
N THR A 54 3.71 -23.14 -20.18
CA THR A 54 3.89 -24.47 -20.78
C THR A 54 4.73 -24.40 -22.06
N GLY A 55 5.41 -25.49 -22.40
CA GLY A 55 6.26 -25.58 -23.61
C GLY A 55 7.71 -25.10 -23.42
N GLU A 56 8.33 -24.65 -24.50
CA GLU A 56 9.77 -24.35 -24.56
C GLU A 56 10.17 -23.06 -23.83
N HIS A 57 9.24 -22.12 -23.63
CA HIS A 57 9.54 -20.75 -23.18
C HIS A 57 9.09 -20.48 -21.72
N VAL A 58 8.86 -21.52 -20.93
CA VAL A 58 8.37 -21.45 -19.53
C VAL A 58 9.21 -20.49 -18.66
N GLN A 59 10.53 -20.50 -18.79
CA GLN A 59 11.42 -19.64 -18.01
C GLN A 59 11.13 -18.15 -18.27
N PHE A 60 10.97 -17.76 -19.54
CA PHE A 60 10.60 -16.38 -19.90
C PHE A 60 9.22 -15.98 -19.35
N SER A 61 8.26 -16.90 -19.30
CA SER A 61 6.95 -16.63 -18.66
C SER A 61 7.12 -16.37 -17.16
N GLN A 62 7.91 -17.19 -16.46
CA GLN A 62 8.17 -17.01 -15.03
C GLN A 62 8.92 -15.69 -14.74
N ASP A 63 9.91 -15.35 -15.55
CA ASP A 63 10.69 -14.12 -15.40
C ASP A 63 9.86 -12.86 -15.68
N LEU A 64 8.95 -12.91 -16.66
CA LEU A 64 7.97 -11.84 -16.89
C LEU A 64 6.91 -11.78 -15.78
N LEU A 65 6.45 -12.91 -15.25
CA LEU A 65 5.51 -12.93 -14.10
C LEU A 65 6.14 -12.29 -12.86
N ASN A 66 7.42 -12.57 -12.59
CA ASN A 66 8.18 -11.94 -11.51
C ASN A 66 8.27 -10.41 -11.70
N GLN A 67 8.57 -9.94 -12.92
CA GLN A 67 8.62 -8.51 -13.24
C GLN A 67 7.24 -7.83 -13.19
N VAL A 68 6.18 -8.50 -13.65
CA VAL A 68 4.81 -7.97 -13.60
C VAL A 68 4.31 -7.91 -12.16
N ALA A 69 4.67 -8.88 -11.31
CA ALA A 69 4.41 -8.81 -9.87
C ALA A 69 5.15 -7.62 -9.21
N GLN A 70 6.42 -7.38 -9.58
CA GLN A 70 7.18 -6.21 -9.11
C GLN A 70 6.56 -4.88 -9.60
N ALA A 71 6.11 -4.81 -10.86
CA ALA A 71 5.41 -3.66 -11.41
C ALA A 71 4.07 -3.42 -10.69
N LYS A 72 3.28 -4.47 -10.44
CA LYS A 72 2.05 -4.40 -9.64
C LYS A 72 2.33 -3.88 -8.23
N LEU A 73 3.36 -4.41 -7.57
CA LEU A 73 3.85 -3.93 -6.26
C LEU A 73 4.21 -2.44 -6.28
N CYS A 74 4.95 -2.01 -7.30
CA CYS A 74 5.48 -0.65 -7.37
C CYS A 74 4.42 0.39 -7.78
N LEU A 75 3.36 -0.01 -8.49
CA LEU A 75 2.34 0.91 -9.02
C LEU A 75 1.02 0.92 -8.23
N LEU A 76 0.73 -0.10 -7.42
CA LEU A 76 -0.41 -0.09 -6.47
C LEU A 76 -0.06 0.54 -5.11
N ASP A 77 1.22 0.57 -4.75
CA ASP A 77 1.72 1.26 -3.56
C ASP A 77 2.14 2.68 -3.96
N LEU A 78 1.46 3.71 -3.43
CA LEU A 78 1.73 5.11 -3.78
C LEU A 78 3.14 5.56 -3.36
N ASN A 79 3.64 5.07 -2.22
CA ASN A 79 4.99 5.37 -1.71
C ASN A 79 6.08 4.75 -2.59
N LYS A 80 5.78 3.66 -3.31
CA LYS A 80 6.65 3.10 -4.35
C LYS A 80 6.45 3.79 -5.71
N ARG A 81 5.22 4.16 -6.07
CA ARG A 81 4.85 4.77 -7.35
C ARG A 81 5.43 6.18 -7.51
N LEU A 82 5.23 7.07 -6.54
CA LEU A 82 5.67 8.47 -6.62
C LEU A 82 7.18 8.63 -6.92
N PRO A 83 8.12 7.99 -6.19
CA PRO A 83 9.56 8.09 -6.48
C PRO A 83 9.98 7.32 -7.73
N TYR A 84 9.23 6.31 -8.16
CA TYR A 84 9.44 5.63 -9.43
C TYR A 84 9.06 6.54 -10.61
N ASP A 85 7.88 7.16 -10.56
CA ASP A 85 7.38 8.14 -11.53
C ASP A 85 8.26 9.39 -11.61
N ALA A 86 8.87 9.80 -10.50
CA ALA A 86 9.82 10.90 -10.45
C ALA A 86 11.05 10.60 -11.32
N ARG A 87 11.65 9.41 -11.19
CA ARG A 87 12.81 8.99 -12.00
C ARG A 87 12.44 8.85 -13.48
N LEU A 88 11.30 8.23 -13.78
CA LEU A 88 10.86 8.04 -15.17
C LEU A 88 10.68 9.39 -15.89
N ARG A 89 10.13 10.41 -15.19
CA ARG A 89 10.05 11.79 -15.68
C ARG A 89 11.43 12.45 -15.88
N GLN A 90 12.40 12.15 -15.03
CA GLN A 90 13.78 12.67 -15.17
C GLN A 90 14.47 12.09 -16.41
N GLN A 91 14.40 10.77 -16.60
CA GLN A 91 14.96 10.06 -17.76
C GLN A 91 14.36 10.56 -19.08
N GLN A 92 13.04 10.77 -19.13
CA GLN A 92 12.37 11.33 -20.31
C GLN A 92 12.85 12.75 -20.66
N ALA A 93 13.11 13.59 -19.65
CA ALA A 93 13.64 14.95 -19.87
C ALA A 93 15.11 14.95 -20.31
N GLU A 94 15.93 14.05 -19.77
CA GLU A 94 17.36 13.92 -20.11
C GLU A 94 17.60 13.28 -21.50
N THR A 95 16.58 12.60 -22.05
CA THR A 95 16.63 12.04 -23.43
C THR A 95 16.19 13.07 -24.50
N GLN A 96 15.67 14.24 -24.10
CA GLN A 96 15.39 15.33 -25.03
C GLN A 96 16.62 16.25 -25.19
N PRO A 97 17.08 16.55 -26.42
CA PRO A 97 18.19 17.47 -26.63
C PRO A 97 17.82 18.88 -26.15
N PRO A 98 18.77 19.63 -25.56
CA PRO A 98 18.47 20.95 -25.01
C PRO A 98 18.04 21.91 -26.12
N ILE A 99 16.84 22.45 -26.01
CA ILE A 99 16.38 23.56 -26.84
C ILE A 99 17.34 24.73 -26.60
N GLN A 100 18.03 25.15 -27.65
CA GLN A 100 18.98 26.26 -27.56
C GLN A 100 18.22 27.54 -27.21
N THR A 101 18.43 28.04 -25.99
CA THR A 101 17.96 29.37 -25.58
C THR A 101 18.79 30.42 -26.30
N SER A 102 18.38 30.77 -27.54
CA SER A 102 18.93 31.92 -28.26
C SER A 102 18.91 33.15 -27.35
N PRO A 103 20.04 33.86 -27.16
CA PRO A 103 20.08 35.05 -26.31
C PRO A 103 19.02 36.08 -26.76
N LEU A 104 18.31 36.64 -25.80
CA LEU A 104 17.29 37.65 -26.06
C LEU A 104 17.94 38.87 -26.73
N ALA A 105 17.56 39.13 -28.00
CA ALA A 105 18.04 40.30 -28.73
C ALA A 105 17.61 41.59 -28.00
N PRO A 106 18.43 42.67 -28.05
CA PRO A 106 18.09 43.92 -27.39
C PRO A 106 16.80 44.52 -27.96
N PRO A 107 16.00 45.24 -27.13
CA PRO A 107 14.70 45.76 -27.54
C PRO A 107 14.86 46.90 -28.57
N GLY A 108 14.73 46.56 -29.86
CA GLY A 108 14.80 47.51 -30.96
C GLY A 108 14.03 47.01 -32.18
N SER A 109 13.35 47.93 -32.87
CA SER A 109 12.65 47.72 -34.15
C SER A 109 11.52 46.68 -34.14
N VAL A 110 10.34 47.08 -33.65
CA VAL A 110 9.07 46.49 -34.09
C VAL A 110 8.72 47.13 -35.46
N PRO A 111 8.62 46.37 -36.56
CA PRO A 111 8.06 46.88 -37.80
C PRO A 111 6.52 46.95 -37.68
N SER A 112 5.95 48.14 -37.82
CA SER A 112 4.49 48.33 -37.71
C SER A 112 3.72 47.60 -38.81
N PRO A 113 2.60 46.92 -38.52
CA PRO A 113 1.66 46.48 -39.55
C PRO A 113 0.98 47.69 -40.21
N PRO A 114 0.59 47.59 -41.49
CA PRO A 114 -0.12 48.68 -42.17
C PRO A 114 -1.52 48.89 -41.59
N VAL A 115 -1.89 50.15 -41.36
CA VAL A 115 -3.21 50.53 -40.82
C VAL A 115 -4.29 50.27 -41.87
N GLN A 116 -5.31 49.49 -41.51
CA GLN A 116 -6.55 49.35 -42.26
C GLN A 116 -7.71 49.86 -41.40
N ALA A 117 -8.50 50.80 -41.91
CA ALA A 117 -9.49 51.54 -41.14
C ALA A 117 -10.82 50.76 -40.97
N PRO A 118 -11.51 50.88 -39.81
CA PRO A 118 -12.80 50.25 -39.59
C PRO A 118 -13.96 51.05 -40.24
N PRO A 119 -15.02 50.38 -40.74
CA PRO A 119 -16.27 51.04 -41.12
C PRO A 119 -17.09 51.44 -39.88
N PRO A 120 -18.01 52.43 -39.99
CA PRO A 120 -18.72 53.01 -38.84
C PRO A 120 -19.93 52.18 -38.35
N SER A 121 -20.16 52.20 -37.04
CA SER A 121 -21.36 51.62 -36.41
C SER A 121 -22.60 52.53 -36.56
N PRO A 122 -23.80 51.98 -36.85
CA PRO A 122 -25.07 52.69 -36.70
C PRO A 122 -25.55 52.72 -35.23
N SER A 123 -26.24 53.79 -34.85
CA SER A 123 -26.77 53.99 -33.49
C SER A 123 -28.01 53.17 -33.17
N ALA A 124 -28.21 52.84 -31.89
CA ALA A 124 -29.44 52.24 -31.38
C ALA A 124 -30.58 53.28 -31.20
N PRO A 125 -31.85 52.81 -31.15
CA PRO A 125 -32.89 53.50 -30.39
C PRO A 125 -33.58 52.63 -29.33
N LEU A 126 -33.83 53.29 -28.21
CA LEU A 126 -34.69 53.00 -27.04
C LEU A 126 -35.87 52.00 -27.19
N VAL A 127 -35.92 51.06 -26.24
CA VAL A 127 -37.06 50.72 -25.36
C VAL A 127 -38.49 50.90 -25.88
N GLN A 128 -39.26 49.80 -25.95
CA GLN A 128 -40.65 49.81 -25.46
C GLN A 128 -41.18 48.47 -24.94
N GLU A 129 -42.02 48.61 -23.92
CA GLU A 129 -42.62 47.66 -22.97
C GLU A 129 -43.72 46.75 -23.56
N GLY A 130 -43.88 45.51 -23.07
CA GLY A 130 -44.94 44.57 -23.51
C GLY A 130 -45.07 43.32 -22.63
N ARG A 131 -46.28 42.73 -22.54
CA ARG A 131 -46.62 41.63 -21.59
C ARG A 131 -46.69 40.21 -22.21
N GLN A 132 -46.54 39.24 -21.31
CA GLN A 132 -46.99 37.83 -21.27
C GLN A 132 -48.30 37.44 -22.03
N PRO A 133 -48.64 36.13 -22.23
CA PRO A 133 -48.18 34.92 -21.50
C PRO A 133 -47.86 33.64 -22.33
N TYR A 134 -47.50 32.55 -21.62
CA TYR A 134 -47.44 31.15 -22.11
C TYR A 134 -48.84 30.56 -22.41
N PRO A 135 -48.94 29.38 -23.07
CA PRO A 135 -49.16 28.15 -22.28
C PRO A 135 -48.59 26.82 -22.83
N THR A 136 -48.62 25.79 -21.96
CA THR A 136 -48.70 24.31 -22.20
C THR A 136 -47.46 23.46 -22.56
N THR A 137 -47.32 22.39 -21.76
CA THR A 137 -46.56 21.12 -21.88
C THR A 137 -47.36 20.04 -22.64
N PRO A 138 -46.92 18.75 -22.78
CA PRO A 138 -45.58 18.14 -22.64
C PRO A 138 -45.15 17.27 -23.86
N SER A 139 -43.90 16.76 -23.90
CA SER A 139 -43.58 15.43 -24.49
C SER A 139 -42.13 14.96 -24.24
N GLU A 140 -41.97 13.64 -24.07
CA GLU A 140 -40.73 12.82 -24.09
C GLU A 140 -40.94 11.72 -25.17
N PRO A 141 -40.06 10.72 -25.40
CA PRO A 141 -38.59 10.71 -25.45
C PRO A 141 -38.07 10.09 -26.78
N VAL A 142 -36.78 10.26 -27.14
CA VAL A 142 -36.11 9.44 -28.16
C VAL A 142 -34.64 9.17 -27.80
N LEU A 143 -34.23 7.89 -27.80
CA LEU A 143 -32.82 7.48 -27.81
C LEU A 143 -32.27 7.54 -29.25
N THR A 144 -31.02 7.99 -29.41
CA THR A 144 -30.10 7.38 -30.39
C THR A 144 -28.68 7.31 -29.83
N ASP A 145 -28.06 6.16 -30.02
CA ASP A 145 -26.62 5.93 -29.86
C ASP A 145 -25.80 6.79 -30.84
N ASN A 146 -24.58 7.17 -30.43
CA ASN A 146 -23.44 7.20 -31.34
C ASN A 146 -22.10 7.19 -30.58
N SER A 147 -21.54 5.98 -30.42
CA SER A 147 -20.12 5.79 -30.11
C SER A 147 -19.19 6.41 -31.17
N SER A 148 -18.22 7.26 -30.78
CA SER A 148 -16.85 7.26 -31.34
C SER A 148 -15.86 8.28 -30.76
N ARG A 149 -14.82 7.75 -30.10
CA ARG A 149 -13.37 7.91 -30.46
C ARG A 149 -12.65 9.27 -30.30
N ALA A 150 -11.33 9.15 -30.07
CA ALA A 150 -10.26 10.18 -30.09
C ALA A 150 -10.18 11.04 -28.81
N GLN A 151 -9.17 10.82 -27.94
CA GLN A 151 -7.77 11.33 -27.98
C GLN A 151 -7.65 12.71 -27.30
N SER A 152 -6.57 13.14 -26.64
CA SER A 152 -5.32 12.59 -26.07
C SER A 152 -4.43 13.83 -25.83
N THR A 153 -3.27 13.69 -25.17
CA THR A 153 -2.35 14.81 -24.76
C THR A 153 -2.97 15.72 -23.69
N PHE A 154 -2.44 15.91 -22.47
CA PHE A 154 -1.22 15.45 -21.81
C PHE A 154 0.11 16.02 -22.32
N ILE A 155 0.65 17.02 -21.61
CA ILE A 155 2.09 17.32 -21.43
C ILE A 155 2.32 17.75 -19.95
N LYS A 156 3.53 17.53 -19.42
CA LYS A 156 4.06 17.75 -18.04
C LYS A 156 5.26 18.75 -18.11
N PRO A 157 6.25 18.91 -17.16
CA PRO A 157 6.50 18.42 -15.78
C PRO A 157 6.63 19.61 -14.77
N THR A 158 7.52 19.80 -13.73
CA THR A 158 8.79 19.22 -13.17
C THR A 158 9.04 19.87 -11.75
N ARG A 159 9.98 19.55 -10.83
CA ARG A 159 11.04 18.51 -10.66
C ARG A 159 11.45 18.26 -9.15
N THR A 160 10.74 17.38 -8.43
CA THR A 160 11.26 16.47 -7.36
C THR A 160 11.91 16.97 -6.04
N THR A 161 11.54 16.33 -4.91
CA THR A 161 12.37 16.13 -3.68
C THR A 161 12.48 14.62 -3.31
N ARG A 162 13.14 14.24 -2.21
CA ARG A 162 13.60 12.85 -1.92
C ARG A 162 13.03 12.27 -0.62
N PHE A 163 12.53 11.03 -0.63
CA PHE A 163 12.07 10.32 0.59
C PHE A 163 12.59 8.88 0.75
N ARG A 164 12.39 8.32 1.97
CA ARG A 164 12.89 7.03 2.46
C ARG A 164 12.41 5.82 1.62
N ARG A 165 13.18 4.73 1.67
CA ARG A 165 12.86 3.45 1.01
C ARG A 165 12.12 2.50 1.96
N TYR A 166 10.80 2.49 1.94
CA TYR A 166 9.99 1.44 2.58
C TYR A 166 9.95 0.18 1.70
N LYS A 167 10.06 -1.02 2.31
CA LYS A 167 10.37 -2.28 1.59
C LYS A 167 9.43 -3.45 1.95
N PHE A 168 8.15 -3.15 2.12
CA PHE A 168 7.11 -4.15 2.41
C PHE A 168 6.97 -5.24 1.34
N GLN A 169 6.75 -6.47 1.82
CA GLN A 169 6.47 -7.68 1.04
C GLN A 169 4.98 -7.81 0.71
N LEU A 170 4.60 -8.75 -0.17
CA LEU A 170 3.22 -8.94 -0.60
C LEU A 170 2.40 -9.86 0.33
N ILE A 171 1.10 -9.58 0.39
CA ILE A 171 0.07 -10.52 0.82
C ILE A 171 0.15 -11.79 -0.07
N SER A 172 0.35 -12.96 0.55
CA SER A 172 0.29 -14.26 -0.13
C SER A 172 -0.34 -15.36 0.74
N GLY A 173 -1.42 -15.04 1.45
CA GLY A 173 -2.26 -16.04 2.11
C GLY A 173 -3.04 -16.85 1.08
N HIS A 174 -2.68 -18.12 0.86
CA HIS A 174 -3.43 -19.00 -0.04
C HIS A 174 -3.85 -20.30 0.65
N ARG A 175 -5.10 -20.28 1.15
CA ARG A 175 -5.87 -21.39 1.74
C ARG A 175 -5.35 -21.97 3.06
N ASN A 176 -6.29 -22.11 3.99
CA ASN A 176 -6.60 -23.47 4.46
C ASN A 176 -8.11 -23.71 4.41
N ARG A 177 -8.58 -24.65 3.58
CA ARG A 177 -10.01 -24.98 3.46
C ARG A 177 -10.39 -25.95 4.57
N PHE A 178 -10.79 -25.45 5.73
CA PHE A 178 -11.38 -26.28 6.78
C PHE A 178 -12.72 -26.83 6.32
N ARG A 179 -12.72 -28.06 5.79
CA ARG A 179 -13.91 -28.89 5.75
C ARG A 179 -14.33 -29.21 7.18
N VAL A 180 -15.35 -28.54 7.69
CA VAL A 180 -16.05 -28.96 8.91
C VAL A 180 -16.79 -30.26 8.57
N ILE A 181 -16.19 -31.40 8.91
CA ILE A 181 -16.78 -32.72 8.67
C ILE A 181 -17.84 -32.96 9.74
N SER A 182 -19.11 -33.01 9.33
CA SER A 182 -20.28 -33.19 10.19
C SER A 182 -20.47 -34.65 10.66
N THR A 183 -19.46 -35.21 11.34
CA THR A 183 -19.55 -36.55 11.98
C THR A 183 -18.91 -36.54 13.37
N GLY A 184 -19.68 -36.88 14.41
CA GLY A 184 -19.14 -36.97 15.78
C GLY A 184 -20.11 -37.42 16.87
N PHE A 185 -21.40 -37.12 16.75
CA PHE A 185 -22.42 -37.37 17.79
C PHE A 185 -22.86 -38.86 17.90
N SER A 186 -21.91 -39.80 17.89
CA SER A 186 -22.17 -41.26 17.99
C SER A 186 -21.01 -42.12 18.54
N LEU A 187 -19.96 -41.54 19.14
CA LEU A 187 -18.84 -42.32 19.71
C LEU A 187 -18.77 -42.38 21.25
N GLY A 188 -19.69 -41.73 21.96
CA GLY A 188 -19.76 -41.80 23.44
C GLY A 188 -20.25 -43.14 24.01
N ILE A 189 -20.88 -43.99 23.20
CA ILE A 189 -21.60 -45.20 23.66
C ILE A 189 -20.77 -46.50 23.46
N SER A 190 -19.82 -46.53 22.52
CA SER A 190 -19.00 -47.73 22.28
C SER A 190 -17.78 -47.85 23.22
N LEU A 191 -17.23 -46.73 23.71
CA LEU A 191 -16.01 -46.77 24.53
C LEU A 191 -16.24 -47.32 25.94
N THR A 192 -17.42 -47.10 26.51
CA THR A 192 -17.81 -47.61 27.84
C THR A 192 -17.97 -49.14 27.87
N LEU A 193 -18.47 -49.74 26.79
CA LEU A 193 -18.59 -51.20 26.66
C LEU A 193 -17.24 -51.90 26.52
N LEU A 194 -16.27 -51.28 25.84
CA LEU A 194 -14.96 -51.90 25.58
C LEU A 194 -14.03 -51.83 26.80
N LEU A 195 -14.11 -50.78 27.61
CA LEU A 195 -13.32 -50.64 28.84
C LEU A 195 -13.73 -51.65 29.93
N GLY A 196 -15.01 -52.02 30.00
CA GLY A 196 -15.53 -52.98 30.99
C GLY A 196 -15.02 -54.42 30.82
N VAL A 197 -14.68 -54.83 29.60
CA VAL A 197 -14.18 -56.19 29.31
C VAL A 197 -12.74 -56.38 29.79
N VAL A 198 -11.90 -55.34 29.67
CA VAL A 198 -10.47 -55.40 30.04
C VAL A 198 -10.27 -55.54 31.56
N LEU A 199 -11.10 -54.86 32.36
CA LEU A 199 -11.00 -54.90 33.83
C LEU A 199 -11.51 -56.22 34.46
N LEU A 200 -12.31 -57.01 33.74
CA LEU A 200 -12.77 -58.33 34.20
C LEU A 200 -11.75 -59.46 33.95
N PHE A 201 -10.75 -59.26 33.08
CA PHE A 201 -9.81 -60.32 32.69
C PHE A 201 -8.45 -60.28 33.42
N ASN A 202 -8.10 -59.17 34.07
CA ASN A 202 -6.75 -58.99 34.66
C ASN A 202 -6.66 -59.25 36.17
N SER A 203 -7.73 -59.76 36.79
CA SER A 203 -7.85 -59.90 38.26
C SER A 203 -7.67 -61.34 38.76
N ASN A 204 -6.70 -62.11 38.24
CA ASN A 204 -6.33 -63.40 38.85
C ASN A 204 -4.90 -63.92 38.55
N ARG A 205 -3.92 -63.52 39.37
CA ARG A 205 -2.75 -64.30 39.86
C ARG A 205 -1.82 -63.40 40.69
N GLY A 206 -1.10 -63.98 41.66
CA GLY A 206 -0.10 -63.29 42.48
C GLY A 206 0.85 -64.26 43.19
N PHE A 207 1.75 -63.73 44.02
CA PHE A 207 2.80 -64.42 44.82
C PHE A 207 3.94 -65.09 43.99
N ASP A 208 5.23 -65.03 44.37
CA ASP A 208 5.88 -64.20 45.41
C ASP A 208 7.42 -64.01 45.18
N LEU A 209 8.08 -63.27 46.09
CA LEU A 209 9.50 -62.85 46.21
C LEU A 209 10.49 -64.00 46.64
N PRO A 210 11.86 -63.85 46.85
CA PRO A 210 12.60 -62.66 47.37
C PRO A 210 14.13 -62.42 47.02
N GLY A 211 14.70 -61.33 47.58
CA GLY A 211 16.16 -61.07 47.81
C GLY A 211 16.87 -60.10 46.83
N GLU A 212 17.87 -59.26 47.19
CA GLU A 212 18.44 -58.84 48.50
C GLU A 212 19.28 -57.51 48.38
N ALA A 213 19.48 -56.78 49.49
CA ALA A 213 20.51 -55.75 49.86
C ALA A 213 21.17 -54.74 48.85
N ASN A 214 20.74 -53.46 48.91
CA ASN A 214 21.40 -52.27 49.56
C ASN A 214 22.98 -52.18 49.68
N PRO A 215 23.64 -50.98 49.82
CA PRO A 215 23.71 -49.78 48.95
C PRO A 215 25.14 -49.11 48.85
N ASN A 216 25.20 -47.89 48.27
CA ASN A 216 26.17 -46.78 48.50
C ASN A 216 27.65 -46.86 48.04
N ARG A 217 28.02 -45.97 47.09
CA ARG A 217 29.05 -44.92 47.30
C ARG A 217 28.89 -43.75 46.29
N ALA A 218 29.54 -42.61 46.54
CA ALA A 218 29.30 -41.33 45.85
C ALA A 218 30.60 -40.65 45.34
N ALA A 219 30.41 -39.46 44.75
CA ALA A 219 31.37 -38.36 44.48
C ALA A 219 31.95 -38.21 43.06
N MET A 220 32.05 -36.94 42.64
CA MET A 220 32.86 -36.42 41.52
C MET A 220 34.36 -36.31 41.94
N PRO A 221 35.28 -35.91 41.05
CA PRO A 221 35.61 -34.47 40.98
C PRO A 221 35.98 -33.94 39.57
N SER A 222 36.22 -32.62 39.49
CA SER A 222 36.60 -31.89 38.27
C SER A 222 38.09 -31.51 38.23
N SER A 223 38.69 -31.47 37.04
CA SER A 223 39.88 -30.68 36.66
C SER A 223 39.93 -30.56 35.12
N ASP A 224 40.14 -29.40 34.49
CA ASP A 224 41.17 -28.35 34.61
C ASP A 224 42.48 -28.69 33.87
N PHE A 225 42.77 -27.96 32.78
CA PHE A 225 44.01 -28.06 31.98
C PHE A 225 44.40 -26.70 31.41
N ARG A 226 45.72 -26.41 31.37
CA ARG A 226 46.29 -25.07 31.13
C ARG A 226 47.41 -25.10 30.07
N HIS A 227 47.68 -23.96 29.44
CA HIS A 227 48.70 -23.76 28.38
C HIS A 227 50.13 -24.23 28.71
N PRO A 228 50.95 -24.39 27.66
CA PRO A 228 52.32 -23.83 27.63
C PRO A 228 52.52 -22.76 26.52
N LYS A 229 53.64 -22.02 26.61
CA LYS A 229 54.12 -20.99 25.65
C LYS A 229 55.50 -21.36 25.11
N THR A 230 55.86 -20.87 23.91
CA THR A 230 57.27 -20.60 23.50
C THR A 230 57.38 -19.53 22.41
N LYS A 231 58.60 -19.01 22.18
CA LYS A 231 59.03 -17.90 21.29
C LYS A 231 60.60 -17.96 21.21
N PRO A 232 61.33 -17.11 20.45
CA PRO A 232 61.18 -16.59 19.09
C PRO A 232 62.43 -16.85 18.19
N THR A 233 62.35 -16.62 16.86
CA THR A 233 63.47 -16.49 15.89
C THR A 233 62.90 -16.17 14.49
N SER A 234 63.48 -15.37 13.58
CA SER A 234 64.50 -14.28 13.66
C SER A 234 64.39 -13.36 12.41
N SER A 235 65.21 -12.30 12.30
CA SER A 235 65.27 -11.40 11.11
C SER A 235 66.42 -11.74 10.14
N PRO A 236 66.44 -11.12 8.95
CA PRO A 236 67.60 -10.29 8.55
C PRO A 236 67.27 -8.81 8.33
N GLN A 237 68.28 -7.92 8.40
CA GLN A 237 68.19 -6.49 8.04
C GLN A 237 69.10 -6.16 6.84
N VAL A 238 68.57 -5.41 5.87
CA VAL A 238 69.25 -4.47 4.92
C VAL A 238 68.17 -3.50 4.40
N ASN A 239 68.29 -2.17 4.32
CA ASN A 239 69.11 -1.19 5.06
C ASN A 239 68.38 0.18 5.02
N ALA A 240 68.88 1.20 5.74
CA ALA A 240 68.42 2.59 5.63
C ALA A 240 69.32 3.42 4.69
N PRO A 241 68.85 4.58 4.16
CA PRO A 241 69.06 5.82 4.91
C PRO A 241 67.91 6.85 4.91
N LYS A 242 67.85 7.64 5.98
CA LYS A 242 67.30 9.01 6.06
C LYS A 242 68.48 10.01 5.97
N PRO A 243 68.30 11.35 5.84
CA PRO A 243 67.07 12.14 6.01
C PRO A 243 66.80 13.20 4.91
N ASN A 244 65.63 13.86 4.98
CA ASN A 244 65.62 15.32 5.10
C ASN A 244 64.40 15.82 5.90
N ARG A 245 64.32 17.14 6.14
CA ARG A 245 63.59 17.80 7.24
C ARG A 245 62.89 19.07 6.76
N THR A 246 61.57 19.07 6.77
CA THR A 246 60.73 20.29 6.68
C THR A 246 59.57 20.22 7.68
N LYS A 247 59.22 21.37 8.27
CA LYS A 247 58.15 21.51 9.26
C LYS A 247 56.83 21.86 8.56
N PRO A 248 55.68 21.38 9.07
CA PRO A 248 54.45 22.16 9.05
C PRO A 248 54.49 23.22 10.18
N THR A 249 53.98 24.42 9.89
CA THR A 249 53.82 25.48 10.90
C THR A 249 52.51 25.28 11.66
N THR A 250 52.54 25.47 12.98
CA THR A 250 51.32 25.57 13.79
C THR A 250 50.50 26.79 13.38
N ILE A 251 49.29 26.57 12.89
CA ILE A 251 48.22 27.58 12.89
C ILE A 251 47.15 27.09 13.87
N ILE A 252 46.67 27.98 14.73
CA ILE A 252 45.64 27.74 15.74
C ILE A 252 44.36 28.41 15.25
N GLY A 253 43.20 27.77 15.46
CA GLY A 253 41.94 28.50 15.61
C GLY A 253 41.01 28.56 14.40
N ALA A 254 40.55 27.39 13.94
CA ALA A 254 39.17 27.24 13.46
C ALA A 254 38.71 25.82 13.84
N ALA A 255 37.48 25.70 14.33
CA ALA A 255 36.83 24.39 14.45
C ALA A 255 36.00 24.20 13.16
N ASP A 256 36.32 23.18 12.37
CA ASP A 256 35.49 22.81 11.22
C ASP A 256 34.14 22.29 11.76
N PRO A 257 33.00 22.93 11.41
CA PRO A 257 31.69 22.34 11.69
C PRO A 257 31.55 21.07 10.87
N THR A 258 31.11 19.99 11.52
CA THR A 258 31.04 18.66 10.92
C THR A 258 30.16 18.69 9.68
N THR A 259 30.49 17.94 8.63
CA THR A 259 29.80 17.98 7.32
C THR A 259 28.27 17.81 7.43
N ASP A 260 27.77 17.09 8.43
CA ASP A 260 26.33 16.93 8.68
C ASP A 260 25.63 18.18 9.24
N GLU A 261 26.32 19.10 9.93
CA GLU A 261 25.71 20.39 10.33
C GLU A 261 25.41 21.25 9.10
N ILE A 262 26.41 21.43 8.22
CA ILE A 262 26.26 22.16 6.94
C ILE A 262 25.16 21.52 6.08
N ARG A 263 25.04 20.18 6.13
CA ARG A 263 24.02 19.44 5.39
C ARG A 263 22.60 19.63 5.93
N LYS A 264 22.45 20.01 7.20
CA LYS A 264 21.16 20.32 7.85
C LYS A 264 20.65 21.73 7.53
N THR A 265 21.50 22.62 7.00
CA THR A 265 21.17 24.05 6.78
C THR A 265 20.66 24.40 5.39
N LEU A 266 20.53 23.44 4.44
CA LEU A 266 20.37 23.76 3.01
C LEU A 266 19.13 23.17 2.30
N VAL A 267 18.05 22.91 3.05
CA VAL A 267 16.69 22.91 2.49
C VAL A 267 15.93 24.00 3.25
N PRO A 268 15.41 25.05 2.58
CA PRO A 268 14.52 26.00 3.24
C PRO A 268 13.19 25.31 3.53
N GLU A 269 12.86 25.19 4.80
CA GLU A 269 11.56 24.70 5.28
C GLU A 269 10.45 25.63 4.75
N ILE A 270 9.52 25.09 3.96
CA ILE A 270 8.58 25.91 3.17
C ILE A 270 7.37 26.28 4.04
N PHE A 271 7.51 27.35 4.83
CA PHE A 271 6.41 27.93 5.59
C PHE A 271 5.22 28.26 4.68
N LEU A 272 4.11 27.54 4.84
CA LEU A 272 2.90 27.75 4.04
C LEU A 272 2.22 29.07 4.42
N THR A 273 1.76 29.83 3.41
CA THR A 273 0.92 31.01 3.64
C THR A 273 -0.43 30.62 4.28
N PRO A 274 -1.13 31.53 4.99
CA PRO A 274 -2.43 31.23 5.60
C PRO A 274 -3.46 30.65 4.62
N GLN A 275 -3.45 31.10 3.35
CA GLN A 275 -4.32 30.54 2.32
C GLN A 275 -3.93 29.10 1.95
N GLN A 276 -2.64 28.78 1.83
CA GLN A 276 -2.18 27.41 1.58
C GLN A 276 -2.46 26.49 2.77
N ARG A 277 -2.34 26.97 4.01
CA ARG A 277 -2.69 26.21 5.22
C ARG A 277 -4.20 25.91 5.28
N PHE A 278 -5.04 26.89 4.95
CA PHE A 278 -6.49 26.69 4.84
C PHE A 278 -6.86 25.67 3.75
N GLU A 279 -6.25 25.76 2.56
CA GLU A 279 -6.48 24.79 1.48
C GLU A 279 -5.97 23.38 1.84
N LEU A 280 -4.83 23.28 2.53
CA LEU A 280 -4.32 22.02 3.07
C LEU A 280 -5.30 21.42 4.08
N ALA A 281 -5.77 22.20 5.07
CA ALA A 281 -6.77 21.79 6.05
C ALA A 281 -8.05 21.29 5.37
N ARG A 282 -8.55 22.03 4.38
CA ARG A 282 -9.72 21.69 3.58
C ARG A 282 -9.54 20.39 2.81
N HIS A 283 -8.36 20.13 2.25
CA HIS A 283 -8.06 18.90 1.53
C HIS A 283 -7.88 17.69 2.47
N LEU A 284 -7.20 17.84 3.61
CA LEU A 284 -7.06 16.80 4.63
C LEU A 284 -8.41 16.43 5.25
N ALA A 285 -9.24 17.42 5.61
CA ALA A 285 -10.59 17.20 6.11
C ALA A 285 -11.47 16.48 5.07
N ALA A 286 -11.49 16.95 3.82
CA ALA A 286 -12.26 16.32 2.75
C ALA A 286 -11.79 14.89 2.44
N ALA A 287 -10.49 14.59 2.56
CA ALA A 287 -9.97 13.22 2.44
C ALA A 287 -10.45 12.33 3.60
N ARG A 288 -10.35 12.80 4.85
CA ARG A 288 -10.80 12.07 6.05
C ARG A 288 -12.31 11.80 6.01
N THR A 289 -13.14 12.76 5.59
CA THR A 289 -14.58 12.55 5.34
C THR A 289 -14.84 11.55 4.22
N ALA A 290 -14.11 11.64 3.11
CA ALA A 290 -14.28 10.71 1.98
C ALA A 290 -13.89 9.26 2.33
N LEU A 291 -13.00 9.02 3.31
CA LEU A 291 -12.74 7.68 3.84
C LEU A 291 -13.95 7.14 4.63
N ALA A 292 -14.56 7.97 5.50
CA ALA A 292 -15.76 7.61 6.27
C ALA A 292 -16.98 7.34 5.37
N ASP A 293 -17.18 8.16 4.34
CA ASP A 293 -18.22 7.98 3.31
C ASP A 293 -17.89 6.83 2.32
N ARG A 294 -16.75 6.14 2.50
CA ARG A 294 -16.27 5.03 1.66
C ARG A 294 -15.98 5.43 0.20
N GLN A 295 -15.83 6.73 -0.06
CA GLN A 295 -15.54 7.34 -1.37
C GLN A 295 -14.03 7.33 -1.67
N LEU A 296 -13.43 6.13 -1.75
CA LEU A 296 -11.95 5.96 -1.82
C LEU A 296 -11.25 6.75 -2.94
N SER A 297 -11.91 6.94 -4.10
CA SER A 297 -11.37 7.74 -5.20
C SER A 297 -11.40 9.26 -4.94
N VAL A 298 -12.36 9.72 -4.13
CA VAL A 298 -12.41 11.12 -3.66
C VAL A 298 -11.36 11.33 -2.59
N ALA A 299 -11.21 10.40 -1.63
CA ALA A 299 -10.15 10.44 -0.63
C ALA A 299 -8.77 10.58 -1.28
N ASP A 300 -8.45 9.69 -2.22
CA ASP A 300 -7.18 9.70 -2.98
C ASP A 300 -6.96 11.04 -3.72
N SER A 301 -8.01 11.58 -4.34
CA SER A 301 -7.97 12.85 -5.08
C SER A 301 -7.84 14.10 -4.20
N GLN A 302 -8.29 14.05 -2.94
CA GLN A 302 -8.12 15.15 -1.99
C GLN A 302 -6.77 15.06 -1.27
N LEU A 303 -6.39 13.85 -0.84
CA LEU A 303 -5.12 13.57 -0.19
C LEU A 303 -3.93 13.88 -1.12
N GLN A 304 -3.98 13.53 -2.41
CA GLN A 304 -2.90 13.89 -3.34
C GLN A 304 -2.65 15.41 -3.35
N ARG A 305 -3.71 16.23 -3.30
CA ARG A 305 -3.59 17.70 -3.23
C ARG A 305 -3.05 18.17 -1.88
N ALA A 306 -3.43 17.53 -0.79
CA ALA A 306 -2.86 17.80 0.53
C ALA A 306 -1.35 17.52 0.56
N MET A 307 -0.91 16.36 0.04
CA MET A 307 0.51 16.02 -0.08
C MET A 307 1.26 16.97 -1.01
N GLU A 308 0.67 17.36 -2.16
CA GLU A 308 1.26 18.34 -3.08
C GLU A 308 1.38 19.76 -2.48
N LEU A 309 0.50 20.14 -1.55
CA LEU A 309 0.59 21.40 -0.79
C LEU A 309 1.55 21.33 0.40
N ALA A 310 1.62 20.18 1.09
CA ALA A 310 2.41 20.00 2.29
C ALA A 310 3.88 19.60 2.02
N ALA A 311 4.22 19.20 0.81
CA ALA A 311 5.56 18.72 0.44
C ALA A 311 6.68 19.71 0.83
N SER A 312 7.64 19.25 1.64
CA SER A 312 8.74 20.05 2.19
C SER A 312 8.34 21.27 3.05
N SER A 313 7.13 21.24 3.63
CA SER A 313 6.65 22.16 4.67
C SER A 313 6.60 21.48 6.04
N GLU A 314 6.37 22.26 7.09
CA GLU A 314 6.18 21.79 8.47
C GLU A 314 5.00 20.81 8.66
N PHE A 315 4.11 20.69 7.67
CA PHE A 315 2.91 19.84 7.71
C PHE A 315 3.02 18.54 6.89
N GLU A 316 4.16 18.26 6.23
CA GLU A 316 4.37 17.03 5.45
C GLU A 316 4.03 15.75 6.26
N PRO A 317 4.43 15.60 7.54
CA PRO A 317 4.08 14.42 8.35
C PRO A 317 2.57 14.24 8.60
N MET A 318 1.79 15.33 8.67
CA MET A 318 0.34 15.25 8.89
C MET A 318 -0.39 14.74 7.64
N ALA A 319 0.13 15.06 6.44
CA ALA A 319 -0.36 14.51 5.19
C ALA A 319 0.06 13.04 5.01
N ASP A 320 1.30 12.70 5.36
CA ASP A 320 1.81 11.32 5.31
C ASP A 320 1.05 10.39 6.28
N ARG A 321 0.74 10.84 7.50
CA ARG A 321 -0.09 10.07 8.45
C ARG A 321 -1.49 9.77 7.93
N LEU A 322 -2.16 10.75 7.32
CA LEU A 322 -3.46 10.53 6.67
C LEU A 322 -3.33 9.60 5.45
N HIS A 323 -2.19 9.62 4.75
CA HIS A 323 -1.90 8.66 3.69
C HIS A 323 -1.69 7.24 4.21
N THR A 324 -1.01 7.05 5.34
CA THR A 324 -0.90 5.76 6.02
C THR A 324 -2.29 5.22 6.40
N LEU A 325 -3.15 6.05 6.99
CA LEU A 325 -4.54 5.66 7.29
C LEU A 325 -5.33 5.30 6.02
N GLN A 326 -5.26 6.12 4.95
CA GLN A 326 -5.87 5.80 3.66
C GLN A 326 -5.37 4.45 3.10
N HIS A 327 -4.07 4.18 3.19
CA HIS A 327 -3.49 2.94 2.68
C HIS A 327 -4.10 1.71 3.33
N TYR A 328 -4.17 1.68 4.67
CA TYR A 328 -4.76 0.55 5.39
C TYR A 328 -6.28 0.42 5.13
N VAL A 329 -7.02 1.52 5.02
CA VAL A 329 -8.43 1.50 4.56
C VAL A 329 -8.57 0.93 3.14
N GLN A 330 -7.66 1.25 2.21
CA GLN A 330 -7.66 0.68 0.86
C GLN A 330 -7.33 -0.82 0.84
N GLN A 331 -6.46 -1.31 1.73
CA GLN A 331 -6.24 -2.75 1.90
C GLN A 331 -7.47 -3.46 2.50
N PHE A 332 -8.16 -2.81 3.44
CA PHE A 332 -9.40 -3.35 4.03
C PHE A 332 -10.47 -3.57 2.95
N TRP A 333 -10.73 -2.57 2.11
CA TRP A 333 -11.70 -2.71 1.01
C TRP A 333 -11.27 -3.70 -0.08
N LEU A 334 -9.96 -3.96 -0.24
CA LEU A 334 -9.46 -5.09 -1.03
C LEU A 334 -9.79 -6.44 -0.37
N ALA A 335 -9.63 -6.59 0.95
CA ALA A 335 -10.00 -7.80 1.68
C ALA A 335 -11.51 -8.08 1.58
N VAL A 336 -12.35 -7.04 1.72
CA VAL A 336 -13.81 -7.12 1.49
C VAL A 336 -14.12 -7.58 0.07
N GLU A 337 -13.51 -6.94 -0.95
CA GLU A 337 -13.79 -7.28 -2.36
C GLU A 337 -13.34 -8.70 -2.73
N ASN A 338 -12.18 -9.15 -2.23
CA ASN A 338 -11.74 -10.53 -2.37
C ASN A 338 -12.71 -11.49 -1.65
N GLY A 339 -13.18 -11.13 -0.46
CA GLY A 339 -14.09 -11.96 0.32
C GLY A 339 -15.44 -12.17 -0.38
N ILE A 340 -16.06 -11.09 -0.86
CA ILE A 340 -17.33 -11.16 -1.62
C ILE A 340 -17.20 -12.07 -2.86
N GLN A 341 -16.02 -12.12 -3.49
CA GLN A 341 -15.76 -13.00 -4.65
C GLN A 341 -15.53 -14.48 -4.29
N ASN A 342 -15.28 -14.81 -3.03
CA ASN A 342 -14.92 -16.17 -2.59
C ASN A 342 -15.91 -16.79 -1.59
N LEU A 343 -16.88 -16.03 -1.07
CA LEU A 343 -17.97 -16.54 -0.23
C LEU A 343 -18.94 -17.44 -1.02
N GLY A 344 -19.29 -18.58 -0.45
CA GLY A 344 -20.29 -19.52 -0.94
C GLY A 344 -21.61 -19.48 -0.15
N GLU A 345 -22.61 -20.18 -0.67
CA GLU A 345 -23.83 -20.50 0.08
C GLU A 345 -23.49 -21.44 1.25
N GLY A 346 -23.93 -21.08 2.46
CA GLY A 346 -23.65 -21.79 3.70
C GLY A 346 -22.42 -21.33 4.48
N ASP A 347 -21.61 -20.40 3.95
CA ASP A 347 -20.46 -19.86 4.69
C ASP A 347 -20.92 -19.04 5.91
N GLU A 348 -20.25 -19.23 7.05
CA GLU A 348 -20.59 -18.58 8.32
C GLU A 348 -19.71 -17.34 8.56
N LEU A 349 -20.35 -16.18 8.76
CA LEU A 349 -19.71 -14.90 9.04
C LEU A 349 -19.96 -14.52 10.50
N MET A 350 -18.90 -14.36 11.27
CA MET A 350 -18.98 -13.88 12.66
C MET A 350 -19.08 -12.35 12.67
N LEU A 351 -20.22 -11.80 13.10
CA LEU A 351 -20.37 -10.35 13.27
C LEU A 351 -19.58 -9.86 14.50
N ALA A 352 -19.23 -8.57 14.50
CA ALA A 352 -18.58 -7.92 15.65
C ALA A 352 -19.37 -7.99 16.97
N SER A 353 -20.67 -8.32 16.92
CA SER A 353 -21.51 -8.60 18.09
C SER A 353 -21.31 -9.99 18.70
N GLY A 354 -20.46 -10.85 18.11
CA GLY A 354 -20.33 -12.26 18.47
C GLY A 354 -21.49 -13.14 17.98
N GLU A 355 -22.33 -12.61 17.08
CA GLU A 355 -23.47 -13.33 16.50
C GLU A 355 -23.11 -13.83 15.09
N PRO A 356 -23.18 -15.14 14.82
CA PRO A 356 -22.95 -15.67 13.47
C PRO A 356 -24.16 -15.41 12.55
N VAL A 357 -23.87 -15.16 11.27
CA VAL A 357 -24.86 -15.13 10.19
C VAL A 357 -24.38 -15.98 9.02
N ALA A 358 -25.29 -16.75 8.42
CA ALA A 358 -24.95 -17.61 7.28
C ALA A 358 -25.16 -16.86 5.95
N VAL A 359 -24.23 -16.97 5.01
CA VAL A 359 -24.38 -16.46 3.65
C VAL A 359 -25.35 -17.35 2.89
N VAL A 360 -26.40 -16.76 2.32
CA VAL A 360 -27.36 -17.45 1.44
C VAL A 360 -26.97 -17.22 -0.02
N VAL A 361 -26.59 -15.98 -0.36
CA VAL A 361 -26.14 -15.59 -1.70
C VAL A 361 -25.05 -14.51 -1.56
N ALA A 362 -23.95 -14.62 -2.31
CA ALA A 362 -22.99 -13.55 -2.51
C ALA A 362 -22.78 -13.32 -4.02
N THR A 363 -22.81 -12.06 -4.45
CA THR A 363 -22.57 -11.63 -5.84
C THR A 363 -21.74 -10.35 -5.87
N SER A 364 -21.36 -9.85 -7.06
CA SER A 364 -20.66 -8.56 -7.18
C SER A 364 -21.49 -7.36 -6.74
N GLU A 365 -22.83 -7.45 -6.80
CA GLU A 365 -23.75 -6.33 -6.57
C GLU A 365 -24.50 -6.43 -5.23
N GLU A 366 -24.85 -7.63 -4.77
CA GLU A 366 -25.62 -7.86 -3.55
C GLU A 366 -25.19 -9.11 -2.77
N ILE A 367 -25.46 -9.10 -1.46
CA ILE A 367 -25.25 -10.21 -0.53
C ILE A 367 -26.56 -10.43 0.23
N THR A 368 -27.02 -11.68 0.30
CA THR A 368 -28.11 -12.10 1.18
C THR A 368 -27.53 -12.95 2.31
N ILE A 369 -27.75 -12.53 3.55
CA ILE A 369 -27.43 -13.28 4.76
C ILE A 369 -28.69 -13.81 5.44
N HIS A 370 -28.56 -14.88 6.20
CA HIS A 370 -29.58 -15.38 7.11
C HIS A 370 -29.21 -15.00 8.55
N ASP A 371 -30.05 -14.18 9.18
CA ASP A 371 -29.89 -13.65 10.53
C ASP A 371 -31.22 -13.84 11.30
N LYS A 372 -31.17 -14.55 12.44
CA LYS A 372 -32.30 -14.75 13.37
C LYS A 372 -33.59 -15.15 12.66
N ALA A 373 -33.52 -16.25 11.90
CA ALA A 373 -34.61 -16.82 11.09
C ALA A 373 -35.14 -15.92 9.95
N LYS A 374 -34.39 -14.89 9.53
CA LYS A 374 -34.78 -13.97 8.45
C LYS A 374 -33.65 -13.78 7.44
N ASN A 375 -33.99 -13.84 6.15
CA ASN A 375 -33.06 -13.45 5.10
C ASN A 375 -33.04 -11.91 5.00
N LYS A 376 -31.84 -11.33 4.89
CA LYS A 376 -31.59 -9.90 4.70
C LYS A 376 -30.67 -9.71 3.51
N THR A 377 -31.13 -8.96 2.51
CA THR A 377 -30.36 -8.66 1.30
C THR A 377 -29.84 -7.22 1.34
N TYR A 378 -28.58 -7.02 1.01
CA TYR A 378 -27.87 -5.75 1.00
C TYR A 378 -27.12 -5.56 -0.30
N LYS A 379 -27.22 -4.39 -0.93
CA LYS A 379 -26.33 -4.03 -2.06
C LYS A 379 -24.91 -3.79 -1.54
N LYS A 380 -23.88 -4.06 -2.34
CA LYS A 380 -22.46 -3.87 -2.00
C LYS A 380 -22.13 -2.46 -1.46
N LYS A 381 -22.81 -1.42 -1.97
CA LYS A 381 -22.68 -0.03 -1.50
C LYS A 381 -23.39 0.27 -0.18
N GLU A 382 -24.38 -0.54 0.19
CA GLU A 382 -25.30 -0.38 1.31
C GLU A 382 -25.00 -1.36 2.46
N LEU A 383 -23.86 -2.09 2.40
CA LEU A 383 -23.48 -3.07 3.40
C LEU A 383 -23.23 -2.42 4.79
N PRO A 384 -23.89 -2.90 5.87
CA PRO A 384 -23.65 -2.43 7.23
C PRO A 384 -22.19 -2.64 7.68
N GLY A 385 -21.62 -1.69 8.42
CA GLY A 385 -20.20 -1.72 8.82
C GLY A 385 -19.76 -3.02 9.52
N ASN A 386 -20.60 -3.57 10.39
CA ASN A 386 -20.35 -4.85 11.07
C ASN A 386 -20.32 -6.07 10.11
N LEU A 387 -21.13 -6.06 9.05
CA LEU A 387 -21.11 -7.10 8.02
C LEU A 387 -19.90 -6.94 7.09
N VAL A 388 -19.53 -5.70 6.73
CA VAL A 388 -18.31 -5.41 5.97
C VAL A 388 -17.07 -5.90 6.74
N LEU A 389 -16.99 -5.64 8.05
CA LEU A 389 -15.92 -6.12 8.92
C LEU A 389 -15.90 -7.66 9.01
N ALA A 390 -17.06 -8.30 9.20
CA ALA A 390 -17.15 -9.77 9.23
C ALA A 390 -16.66 -10.41 7.92
N ILE A 391 -17.04 -9.83 6.76
CA ILE A 391 -16.56 -10.27 5.45
C ILE A 391 -15.04 -10.09 5.34
N ALA A 392 -14.47 -8.96 5.78
CA ALA A 392 -13.02 -8.77 5.76
C ALA A 392 -12.29 -9.79 6.65
N LYS A 393 -12.71 -9.93 7.91
CA LYS A 393 -12.08 -10.83 8.90
C LYS A 393 -12.09 -12.30 8.49
N HIS A 394 -13.13 -12.76 7.77
CA HIS A 394 -13.17 -14.14 7.25
C HIS A 394 -11.98 -14.47 6.30
N TRP A 395 -11.32 -13.46 5.72
CA TRP A 395 -10.18 -13.62 4.80
C TRP A 395 -8.88 -12.95 5.28
N LEU A 396 -8.91 -12.31 6.45
CA LEU A 396 -7.74 -11.74 7.12
C LEU A 396 -7.24 -12.73 8.19
N ASP A 397 -5.99 -13.13 8.06
CA ASP A 397 -5.25 -13.88 9.08
C ASP A 397 -5.11 -13.04 10.36
N GLU A 398 -5.71 -13.48 11.48
CA GLU A 398 -5.79 -12.72 12.73
C GLU A 398 -4.44 -12.65 13.50
N ASP A 399 -3.54 -13.61 13.26
CA ASP A 399 -2.18 -13.62 13.84
C ASP A 399 -1.26 -12.59 13.14
N ASN A 400 -1.69 -12.05 11.99
CA ASN A 400 -0.89 -11.12 11.20
C ASN A 400 -1.05 -9.67 11.69
N LEU A 401 0.01 -9.10 12.26
CA LEU A 401 0.00 -7.74 12.80
C LEU A 401 -0.42 -6.67 11.77
N ASN A 402 -0.10 -6.83 10.48
CA ASN A 402 -0.57 -5.88 9.46
C ASN A 402 -2.08 -5.98 9.23
N ASN A 403 -2.69 -7.16 9.37
CA ASN A 403 -4.13 -7.33 9.25
C ASN A 403 -4.87 -6.67 10.43
N LYS A 404 -4.30 -6.69 11.65
CA LYS A 404 -4.79 -5.89 12.78
C LYS A 404 -4.75 -4.39 12.47
N LEU A 405 -3.72 -3.88 11.78
CA LEU A 405 -3.68 -2.49 11.32
C LEU A 405 -4.77 -2.19 10.28
N VAL A 406 -4.98 -3.10 9.31
CA VAL A 406 -6.05 -3.04 8.30
C VAL A 406 -7.45 -2.99 8.94
N GLU A 407 -7.71 -3.83 9.94
CA GLU A 407 -8.96 -3.87 10.70
C GLU A 407 -9.20 -2.56 11.45
N GLY A 408 -8.24 -2.13 12.27
CA GLY A 408 -8.33 -0.88 13.02
C GLY A 408 -8.49 0.35 12.13
N ALA A 409 -7.84 0.39 10.96
CA ALA A 409 -7.96 1.52 10.02
C ALA A 409 -9.37 1.71 9.46
N PHE A 410 -10.11 0.62 9.22
CA PHE A 410 -11.52 0.72 8.86
C PHE A 410 -12.39 1.17 10.05
N MET A 411 -12.18 0.57 11.22
CA MET A 411 -12.92 0.94 12.44
C MET A 411 -12.63 2.38 12.91
N ALA A 412 -11.48 2.96 12.54
CA ALA A 412 -11.12 4.35 12.82
C ALA A 412 -11.78 5.39 11.91
N VAL A 413 -12.42 4.97 10.80
CA VAL A 413 -13.09 5.85 9.82
C VAL A 413 -14.57 5.57 9.60
N ASP A 414 -15.04 4.32 9.71
CA ASP A 414 -16.46 4.00 9.48
C ASP A 414 -17.31 4.41 10.71
N PRO A 415 -18.35 5.25 10.55
CA PRO A 415 -19.05 5.91 11.66
C PRO A 415 -19.91 5.00 12.54
N HIS A 416 -19.98 3.69 12.24
CA HIS A 416 -20.67 2.71 13.08
C HIS A 416 -19.78 2.14 14.20
N PHE A 417 -18.46 2.35 14.16
CA PHE A 417 -17.51 1.80 15.13
C PHE A 417 -17.03 2.87 16.11
N ASN A 418 -16.64 2.42 17.32
CA ASN A 418 -16.00 3.30 18.28
C ASN A 418 -14.51 3.45 17.93
N ARG A 419 -14.06 4.69 17.76
CA ARG A 419 -12.67 5.02 17.43
C ARG A 419 -11.67 4.50 18.46
N GLU A 420 -12.07 4.39 19.73
CA GLU A 420 -11.23 3.81 20.80
C GLU A 420 -10.98 2.29 20.63
N GLU A 421 -11.86 1.56 19.92
CA GLU A 421 -11.64 0.14 19.63
C GLU A 421 -10.49 -0.04 18.62
N ALA A 422 -10.44 0.79 17.58
CA ALA A 422 -9.32 0.85 16.64
C ALA A 422 -7.99 1.20 17.33
N VAL A 423 -8.03 2.21 18.21
CA VAL A 423 -6.88 2.59 19.05
C VAL A 423 -6.44 1.44 19.95
N GLY A 424 -7.38 0.67 20.53
CA GLY A 424 -7.11 -0.53 21.31
C GLY A 424 -6.41 -1.62 20.50
N ILE A 425 -6.88 -1.90 19.28
CA ILE A 425 -6.26 -2.88 18.36
C ILE A 425 -4.82 -2.49 18.01
N TRP A 426 -4.54 -1.21 17.76
CA TRP A 426 -3.17 -0.76 17.43
C TRP A 426 -2.24 -0.74 18.65
N ARG A 427 -2.74 -0.40 19.85
CA ARG A 427 -1.96 -0.54 21.09
C ARG A 427 -1.64 -2.01 21.39
N ASP A 428 -2.60 -2.93 21.19
CA ASP A 428 -2.34 -4.38 21.28
C ASP A 428 -1.21 -4.84 20.34
N VAL A 429 -1.19 -4.35 19.09
CA VAL A 429 -0.09 -4.64 18.15
C VAL A 429 1.26 -4.15 18.68
N ALA A 430 1.34 -2.95 19.26
CA ALA A 430 2.59 -2.38 19.75
C ALA A 430 3.06 -2.94 21.10
N GLU A 431 2.13 -3.28 22.00
CA GLU A 431 2.43 -3.72 23.38
C GLU A 431 2.56 -5.24 23.51
N ASN A 432 1.70 -6.00 22.82
CA ASN A 432 1.61 -7.47 22.97
C ASN A 432 2.17 -8.25 21.76
N GLY A 433 2.48 -7.57 20.65
CA GLY A 433 3.07 -8.20 19.47
C GLY A 433 4.47 -8.75 19.74
N ALA A 434 4.59 -10.07 19.91
CA ALA A 434 5.87 -10.73 20.13
C ALA A 434 6.81 -10.50 18.91
N ASN A 435 7.83 -9.66 19.10
CA ASN A 435 8.76 -9.21 18.06
C ASN A 435 8.05 -8.44 16.91
N VAL A 436 7.36 -7.34 17.25
CA VAL A 436 6.86 -6.35 16.28
C VAL A 436 8.00 -5.90 15.36
N PRO A 437 7.85 -5.95 14.01
CA PRO A 437 8.79 -5.34 13.09
C PRO A 437 8.81 -3.81 13.23
N ASP A 438 9.99 -3.18 13.11
CA ASP A 438 10.16 -1.71 13.17
C ASP A 438 9.14 -0.98 12.26
N ASP A 439 8.93 -1.49 11.05
CA ASP A 439 8.04 -0.89 10.06
C ASP A 439 6.54 -1.09 10.38
N VAL A 440 6.16 -2.06 11.22
CA VAL A 440 4.81 -2.16 11.78
C VAL A 440 4.64 -1.20 12.97
N SER A 441 5.69 -1.03 13.78
CA SER A 441 5.71 -0.10 14.92
C SER A 441 5.61 1.37 14.49
N ASP A 442 6.41 1.77 13.49
CA ASP A 442 6.33 3.11 12.85
C ASP A 442 4.89 3.39 12.38
N ASN A 443 4.26 2.43 11.68
CA ASN A 443 2.88 2.56 11.19
C ASN A 443 1.85 2.65 12.33
N VAL A 444 2.04 2.00 13.48
CA VAL A 444 1.16 2.19 14.65
C VAL A 444 1.25 3.61 15.18
N SER A 445 2.45 4.18 15.28
CA SER A 445 2.62 5.58 15.71
C SER A 445 1.94 6.54 14.73
N ASP A 446 2.21 6.39 13.43
CA ASP A 446 1.57 7.20 12.38
C ASP A 446 0.04 7.12 12.42
N LEU A 447 -0.51 5.92 12.63
CA LEU A 447 -1.96 5.71 12.72
C LEU A 447 -2.56 6.36 13.97
N LEU A 448 -1.93 6.22 15.15
CA LEU A 448 -2.38 6.84 16.40
C LEU A 448 -2.33 8.38 16.32
N ASP A 449 -1.21 8.93 15.87
CA ASP A 449 -1.04 10.37 15.68
C ASP A 449 -2.00 10.91 14.60
N CYS A 450 -2.28 10.14 13.55
CA CYS A 450 -3.30 10.48 12.53
C CYS A 450 -4.70 10.65 13.14
N LEU A 451 -5.00 10.01 14.28
CA LEU A 451 -6.29 10.20 14.96
C LEU A 451 -6.29 11.43 15.86
N ALA A 452 -5.14 11.76 16.46
CA ALA A 452 -4.95 12.97 17.25
C ALA A 452 -4.91 14.26 16.39
N ASP A 453 -4.48 14.16 15.12
CA ASP A 453 -4.37 15.30 14.20
C ASP A 453 -5.69 16.08 14.04
N SER A 454 -5.71 17.30 14.59
CA SER A 454 -6.71 18.33 14.34
C SER A 454 -6.30 19.18 13.13
N TYR A 455 -7.24 19.42 12.22
CA TYR A 455 -7.04 20.32 11.08
C TYR A 455 -7.50 21.76 11.39
N ASP A 456 -8.10 22.00 12.55
CA ASP A 456 -8.52 23.35 12.99
C ASP A 456 -7.31 24.23 13.35
N ASP A 457 -6.19 23.63 13.76
CA ASP A 457 -4.95 24.34 14.08
C ASP A 457 -4.17 24.79 12.84
N LEU A 458 -4.49 24.24 11.66
CA LEU A 458 -4.03 24.76 10.36
C LEU A 458 -4.78 26.03 9.94
N MET A 459 -5.92 26.33 10.55
CA MET A 459 -6.78 27.49 10.22
C MET A 459 -6.54 28.70 11.14
N LYS A 460 -5.45 28.68 11.92
CA LYS A 460 -5.06 29.71 12.91
C LYS A 460 -3.75 30.40 12.52
#